data_AF-A0A3L7NZK5-F1
#
_entry.id   AF-A0A3L7NZK5-F1
#
_cell.length_a   1.000
_cell.length_b   1.000
_cell.length_c   1.000
_cell.angle_alpha   90.00
_cell.angle_beta   90.00
_cell.angle_gamma   90.00
#
_symmetry.space_group_name_H-M   'P 1'
#
loop_
_entity.id
_entity.type
_entity.pdbx_description
1 polymer ?
#
loop_
_entity_poly.entity_id
_entity_poly.type
_entity_poly.pdbx_seq_one_letter_code
_entity_poly.pdbx_strand_id
1 'polypeptide(L)'
;MSAKKSNSNSDPKKSKSSAIRRVIKKMPTANTSAVAAAVKDQFGHTVNSDRIVVVKTKKNMVANRKKTNTQWSTGHPVGAVQWIEAIKIAQQLLKVTGSVDNAVSLLNALDTAE
;
A
#
# COMPACT_ATOMS: atom_id res chain seq x y z
N MET A 1 -14.38 -7.50 -22.01
CA MET A 1 -14.33 -6.02 -21.94
C MET A 1 -14.45 -5.58 -20.49
N SER A 2 -13.34 -5.19 -19.86
CA SER A 2 -13.34 -4.75 -18.46
C SER A 2 -13.91 -3.34 -18.38
N ALA A 3 -15.17 -3.21 -17.95
CA ALA A 3 -15.80 -1.93 -17.72
C ALA A 3 -15.00 -1.13 -16.68
N LYS A 4 -14.28 -0.11 -17.16
CA LYS A 4 -13.54 0.85 -16.35
C LYS A 4 -14.57 1.62 -15.52
N LYS A 5 -14.90 1.12 -14.34
CA LYS A 5 -15.88 1.72 -13.43
C LYS A 5 -15.39 3.12 -13.09
N SER A 6 -15.99 4.12 -13.72
CA SER A 6 -15.66 5.52 -13.49
C SER A 6 -15.79 5.80 -11.99
N ASN A 7 -14.78 6.47 -11.44
CA ASN A 7 -14.72 6.86 -10.05
C ASN A 7 -15.75 7.98 -9.85
N SER A 8 -17.05 7.63 -9.88
CA SER A 8 -18.12 8.60 -9.68
C SER A 8 -17.98 9.10 -8.26
N ASN A 9 -17.54 10.36 -8.17
CA ASN A 9 -17.39 11.07 -6.92
C ASN A 9 -18.81 11.39 -6.44
N SER A 10 -19.53 10.37 -5.95
CA SER A 10 -20.94 10.47 -5.63
C SER A 10 -21.15 11.53 -4.56
N ASP A 11 -22.04 12.49 -4.80
CA ASP A 11 -22.37 13.54 -3.84
C ASP A 11 -22.65 12.95 -2.46
N PRO A 12 -22.01 13.45 -1.39
CA PRO A 12 -22.16 12.88 -0.05
C PRO A 12 -23.57 13.10 0.49
N LYS A 13 -24.30 14.11 -0.01
CA LYS A 13 -25.70 14.36 0.33
C LYS A 13 -26.68 13.39 -0.33
N LYS A 14 -26.25 12.70 -1.39
CA LYS A 14 -27.08 11.72 -2.13
C LYS A 14 -26.76 10.28 -1.74
N SER A 15 -25.55 10.01 -1.25
CA SER A 15 -25.07 8.66 -0.95
C SER A 15 -24.55 8.54 0.47
N LYS A 16 -25.25 7.73 1.27
CA LYS A 16 -24.84 7.34 2.64
C LYS A 16 -23.39 6.86 2.71
N SER A 17 -22.96 6.02 1.76
CA SER A 17 -21.59 5.48 1.74
C SER A 17 -20.53 6.53 1.37
N SER A 18 -20.91 7.61 0.68
CA SER A 18 -20.01 8.73 0.38
C SER A 18 -19.90 9.68 1.56
N ALA A 19 -21.03 10.00 2.22
CA ALA A 19 -21.04 10.75 3.47
C ALA A 19 -20.15 10.08 4.53
N ILE A 20 -20.35 8.78 4.77
CA ILE A 20 -19.52 8.01 5.71
C ILE A 20 -18.04 8.10 5.35
N ARG A 21 -17.66 7.96 4.07
CA ARG A 21 -16.26 8.09 3.62
C ARG A 21 -15.67 9.46 3.91
N ARG A 22 -16.45 10.54 3.71
CA ARG A 22 -16.00 11.92 4.02
C ARG A 22 -15.84 12.12 5.52
N VAL A 23 -16.76 11.63 6.33
CA VAL A 23 -16.69 11.74 7.80
C VAL A 23 -15.51 10.93 8.35
N ILE A 24 -15.32 9.68 7.93
CA ILE A 24 -14.17 8.85 8.36
C ILE A 24 -12.83 9.44 7.89
N LYS A 25 -12.81 10.21 6.79
CA LYS A 25 -11.59 10.92 6.35
C LYS A 25 -11.23 12.06 7.30
N LYS A 26 -12.24 12.80 7.80
CA LYS A 26 -12.05 13.88 8.78
C LYS A 26 -11.79 13.35 10.20
N MET A 27 -12.41 12.24 10.56
CA MET A 27 -12.34 11.63 11.89
C MET A 27 -11.93 10.15 11.80
N PRO A 28 -10.63 9.86 11.58
CA PRO A 28 -10.16 8.50 11.32
C PRO A 28 -10.28 7.58 12.55
N THR A 29 -10.14 8.12 13.76
CA THR A 29 -10.13 7.38 15.03
C THR A 29 -11.49 7.36 15.74
N ALA A 30 -12.50 8.08 15.23
CA ALA A 30 -13.79 8.19 15.90
C ALA A 30 -14.56 6.86 15.94
N ASN A 31 -15.26 6.60 17.04
CA ASN A 31 -16.11 5.42 17.23
C ASN A 31 -17.32 5.44 16.28
N THR A 32 -17.96 4.29 16.07
CA THR A 32 -19.09 4.14 15.12
C THR A 32 -20.26 5.07 15.44
N SER A 33 -20.60 5.23 16.72
CA SER A 33 -21.64 6.15 17.19
C SER A 33 -21.34 7.62 16.83
N ALA A 34 -20.11 8.07 17.08
CA ALA A 34 -19.68 9.43 16.74
C ALA A 34 -19.69 9.69 15.23
N VAL A 35 -19.35 8.67 14.42
CA VAL A 35 -19.44 8.76 12.96
C VAL A 35 -20.90 8.84 12.50
N ALA A 36 -21.82 8.07 13.11
CA ALA A 36 -23.24 8.11 12.78
C ALA A 36 -23.85 9.50 13.07
N ALA A 37 -23.54 10.07 14.23
CA ALA A 37 -23.95 11.42 14.61
C ALA A 37 -23.43 12.46 13.60
N ALA A 38 -22.12 12.47 13.32
CA ALA A 38 -21.54 13.43 12.37
C ALA A 38 -22.04 13.27 10.93
N VAL A 39 -22.41 12.05 10.49
CA VAL A 39 -23.03 11.85 9.18
C VAL A 39 -24.46 12.42 9.14
N LYS A 40 -25.21 12.31 10.23
CA LYS A 40 -26.53 12.92 10.36
C LYS A 40 -26.41 14.45 10.38
N ASP A 41 -25.49 15.00 11.16
CA ASP A 41 -25.32 16.45 11.32
C ASP A 41 -24.84 17.13 10.03
N GLN A 42 -23.87 16.51 9.33
CA GLN A 42 -23.25 17.13 8.15
C GLN A 42 -23.99 16.84 6.83
N PHE A 43 -24.69 15.69 6.75
CA PHE A 43 -25.25 15.20 5.49
C PHE A 43 -26.72 14.74 5.60
N GLY A 44 -27.35 14.82 6.77
CA GLY A 44 -28.76 14.47 6.96
C GLY A 44 -29.09 12.98 6.83
N HIS A 45 -28.07 12.11 6.88
CA HIS A 45 -28.27 10.68 6.66
C HIS A 45 -28.26 9.88 7.96
N THR A 46 -29.30 9.06 8.17
CA THR A 46 -29.30 8.02 9.19
C THR A 46 -28.59 6.77 8.67
N VAL A 47 -27.62 6.28 9.44
CA VAL A 47 -26.72 5.19 9.07
C VAL A 47 -26.52 4.22 10.22
N ASN A 48 -26.63 2.93 9.92
CA ASN A 48 -26.42 1.86 10.89
C ASN A 48 -24.93 1.59 11.10
N SER A 49 -24.58 1.12 12.30
CA SER A 49 -23.20 0.78 12.70
C SER A 49 -22.51 -0.18 11.73
N ASP A 50 -23.21 -1.23 11.28
CA ASP A 50 -22.64 -2.23 10.35
C ASP A 50 -22.14 -1.61 9.06
N ARG A 51 -22.90 -0.65 8.52
CA ARG A 51 -22.52 0.04 7.29
C ARG A 51 -21.26 0.89 7.48
N ILE A 52 -21.10 1.49 8.66
CA ILE A 52 -19.90 2.26 9.01
C ILE A 52 -18.69 1.33 9.12
N VAL A 53 -18.84 0.18 9.77
CA VAL A 53 -17.80 -0.85 9.90
C VAL A 53 -17.35 -1.32 8.51
N VAL A 54 -18.28 -1.71 7.65
CA VAL A 54 -17.95 -2.16 6.28
C VAL A 54 -17.17 -1.08 5.50
N VAL A 55 -17.54 0.20 5.63
CA VAL A 55 -16.83 1.29 4.94
C VAL A 55 -15.43 1.50 5.54
N LYS A 56 -15.25 1.41 6.86
CA LYS A 56 -13.93 1.45 7.50
C LYS A 56 -13.05 0.29 7.04
N THR A 57 -13.56 -0.93 7.06
CA THR A 57 -12.84 -2.13 6.63
C THR A 57 -12.39 -2.00 5.17
N LYS A 58 -13.30 -1.59 4.27
CA LYS A 58 -12.96 -1.37 2.85
C LYS A 58 -11.87 -0.30 2.66
N LYS A 59 -11.89 0.78 3.45
CA LYS A 59 -10.84 1.82 3.41
C LYS A 59 -9.47 1.22 3.80
N ASN A 60 -9.41 0.46 4.88
CA ASN A 60 -8.17 -0.16 5.35
C ASN A 60 -7.64 -1.20 4.36
N MET A 61 -8.51 -2.00 3.75
CA MET A 61 -8.11 -2.95 2.70
C MET A 61 -7.53 -2.25 1.48
N VAL A 62 -8.12 -1.14 1.03
CA VAL A 62 -7.57 -0.36 -0.10
C VAL A 62 -6.21 0.24 0.25
N ALA A 63 -6.03 0.75 1.47
CA ALA A 63 -4.74 1.24 1.94
C ALA A 63 -3.68 0.12 1.95
N ASN A 64 -4.03 -1.06 2.45
CA ASN A 64 -3.12 -2.21 2.50
C ASN A 64 -2.76 -2.72 1.11
N ARG A 65 -3.72 -2.78 0.16
CA ARG A 65 -3.45 -3.14 -1.24
C ARG A 65 -2.47 -2.19 -1.94
N LYS A 66 -2.44 -0.92 -1.54
CA LYS A 66 -1.48 0.04 -2.09
C LYS A 66 -0.07 -0.19 -1.55
N LYS A 67 0.06 -0.55 -0.26
CA LYS A 67 1.36 -0.84 0.37
C LYS A 67 2.04 -2.08 -0.20
N THR A 68 1.27 -3.12 -0.53
CA THR A 68 1.83 -4.34 -1.17
C THR A 68 2.33 -4.09 -2.58
N ASN A 69 1.84 -3.05 -3.27
CA ASN A 69 2.25 -2.74 -4.65
C ASN A 69 3.47 -1.80 -4.72
N THR A 70 3.73 -1.02 -3.66
CA THR A 70 4.86 -0.08 -3.60
C THR A 70 6.17 -0.72 -3.16
N GLN A 71 6.14 -1.89 -2.52
CA GLN A 71 7.38 -2.62 -2.21
C GLN A 71 8.09 -3.12 -3.49
N TRP A 72 7.37 -3.18 -4.61
CA TRP A 72 7.93 -3.46 -5.95
C TRP A 72 8.35 -2.22 -6.75
N SER A 73 8.11 -0.99 -6.27
CA SER A 73 8.41 0.23 -7.05
C SER A 73 9.76 0.86 -6.75
N THR A 74 10.52 0.36 -5.77
CA THR A 74 11.83 0.92 -5.38
C THR A 74 12.86 -0.20 -5.36
N GLY A 75 13.54 -0.40 -6.48
CA GLY A 75 14.64 -1.36 -6.60
C GLY A 75 14.21 -2.66 -7.28
N HIS A 76 14.77 -2.89 -8.45
CA HIS A 76 14.45 -4.00 -9.34
C HIS A 76 14.42 -5.36 -8.63
N PRO A 77 13.30 -6.11 -8.67
CA PRO A 77 13.40 -7.54 -8.56
C PRO A 77 13.94 -8.02 -9.91
N VAL A 78 15.25 -8.26 -9.97
CA VAL A 78 15.79 -9.26 -10.89
C VAL A 78 14.85 -10.47 -10.80
N GLY A 79 14.36 -10.97 -11.95
CA GLY A 79 13.39 -12.06 -11.96
C GLY A 79 13.90 -13.24 -11.12
N ALA A 80 13.02 -14.10 -10.61
CA ALA A 80 13.42 -15.17 -9.66
C ALA A 80 14.67 -15.95 -10.10
N VAL A 81 14.80 -16.20 -11.42
CA VAL A 81 15.98 -16.81 -12.04
C VAL A 81 17.24 -15.96 -11.88
N GLN A 82 17.16 -14.67 -12.22
CA GLN A 82 18.26 -13.72 -12.11
C GLN A 82 18.69 -13.49 -10.65
N TRP A 83 17.75 -13.56 -9.69
CA TRP A 83 18.09 -13.49 -8.27
C TRP A 83 18.88 -14.72 -7.80
N ILE A 84 18.48 -15.91 -8.26
CA ILE A 84 19.21 -17.16 -7.97
C ILE A 84 20.62 -17.11 -8.59
N GLU A 85 20.75 -16.58 -9.81
CA GLU A 85 22.06 -16.39 -10.47
C GLU A 85 22.94 -15.40 -9.71
N ALA A 86 22.38 -14.25 -9.28
CA ALA A 86 23.11 -13.27 -8.48
C ALA A 86 23.61 -13.87 -7.15
N ILE A 87 22.81 -14.69 -6.48
CA ILE A 87 23.22 -15.41 -5.26
C ILE A 87 24.37 -16.37 -5.54
N LYS A 88 24.33 -17.12 -6.64
CA LYS A 88 25.42 -18.04 -7.02
C LYS A 88 26.73 -17.29 -7.26
N ILE A 89 26.67 -16.15 -7.96
CA ILE A 89 27.83 -15.29 -8.21
C ILE A 89 28.39 -14.75 -6.89
N ALA A 90 27.53 -14.26 -6.00
CA ALA A 90 27.96 -13.77 -4.69
C ALA A 90 28.62 -14.87 -3.84
N GLN A 91 28.11 -16.11 -3.89
CA GLN A 91 28.72 -17.26 -3.22
C GLN A 91 30.10 -17.61 -3.81
N GLN A 92 30.26 -17.54 -5.14
CA GLN A 92 31.55 -17.75 -5.78
C GLN A 92 32.56 -16.68 -5.39
N LEU A 93 32.14 -15.41 -5.37
CA LEU A 93 32.97 -14.30 -4.94
C LEU A 93 33.47 -14.50 -3.51
N LEU A 94 32.58 -14.85 -2.57
CA LEU A 94 32.96 -15.11 -1.18
C LEU A 94 33.92 -16.29 -1.02
N LYS A 95 33.77 -17.34 -1.83
CA LYS A 95 34.71 -18.48 -1.82
C LYS A 95 36.10 -18.08 -2.27
N VAL A 96 36.21 -17.18 -3.23
CA VAL A 96 37.50 -16.72 -3.77
C VAL A 96 38.15 -15.69 -2.83
N THR A 97 37.38 -14.76 -2.26
CA THR A 97 37.92 -13.69 -1.42
C THR A 97 38.17 -14.11 0.02
N GLY A 98 37.51 -15.19 0.48
CA GLY A 98 37.62 -15.73 1.85
C GLY A 98 37.10 -14.81 2.96
N SER A 99 36.72 -13.58 2.63
CA SER A 99 36.21 -12.56 3.53
C SER A 99 35.18 -11.68 2.81
N VAL A 100 34.15 -11.28 3.55
CA VAL A 100 33.09 -10.37 3.08
C VAL A 100 33.66 -8.98 2.79
N ASP A 101 34.56 -8.49 3.65
CA ASP A 101 35.14 -7.14 3.50
C ASP A 101 35.96 -7.03 2.21
N ASN A 102 36.67 -8.09 1.83
CA ASN A 102 37.41 -8.16 0.57
C ASN A 102 36.47 -8.23 -0.64
N ALA A 103 35.37 -9.01 -0.54
CA ALA A 103 34.35 -9.08 -1.60
C ALA A 103 33.68 -7.73 -1.83
N VAL A 104 33.32 -7.01 -0.76
CA VAL A 104 32.73 -5.67 -0.84
C VAL A 104 33.72 -4.66 -1.41
N SER A 105 34.99 -4.74 -1.01
CA SER A 105 36.04 -3.86 -1.55
C SER A 105 36.23 -4.05 -3.05
N LEU A 106 36.17 -5.29 -3.55
CA LEU A 106 36.22 -5.59 -4.99
C LEU A 106 34.98 -5.09 -5.72
N LEU A 107 33.79 -5.28 -5.15
CA LEU A 107 32.55 -4.78 -5.75
C LEU A 107 32.55 -3.25 -5.83
N ASN A 108 32.99 -2.57 -4.77
CA ASN A 108 33.11 -1.10 -4.76
C ASN A 108 34.17 -0.61 -5.75
N ALA A 109 35.29 -1.33 -5.90
CA ALA A 109 36.31 -0.98 -6.89
C ALA A 109 35.78 -1.09 -8.33
N LEU A 110 34.93 -2.09 -8.61
CA LEU A 110 34.26 -2.25 -9.90
C LEU A 110 33.21 -1.17 -10.15
N ASP A 111 32.47 -0.74 -9.12
CA ASP A 111 31.45 0.31 -9.22
C ASP A 111 32.05 1.71 -9.48
N THR A 112 33.31 1.93 -9.06
CA THR A 112 34.05 3.20 -9.29
C THR A 112 34.88 3.23 -10.57
N ALA A 113 34.95 2.12 -11.32
CA ALA A 113 35.78 1.99 -12.51
C ALA A 113 35.08 2.44 -13.82
N GLU A 114 33.89 3.06 -13.72
CA GLU A 114 33.19 3.75 -14.82
C GLU A 114 33.36 5.29 -14.77
#